data_AF-A0A819M934-F1
#
_entry.id   AF-A0A819M934-F1
#
_cell.length_a   1.000
_cell.length_b   1.000
_cell.length_c   1.000
_cell.angle_alpha   90.00
_cell.angle_beta   90.00
_cell.angle_gamma   90.00
#
_symmetry.space_group_name_H-M   'P 1'
#
loop_
_entity.id
_entity.type
_entity.pdbx_description
1 polymer ?
#
loop_
_entity_poly.entity_id
_entity_poly.type
_entity_poly.pdbx_seq_one_letter_code
_entity_poly.pdbx_strand_id
1 'polypeptide(L)'
;MAMTTNKTHCFICNKDKITYPCEGCSQRFCLMDLTKHRQILNNELNHIINDYKQFKHRFTEQKPNPRDLSLIDQINQWEIDSIDKIKQRAKNCREIITASLQTCMNDIKMKFNELNKQLKQIKNENEFNEINLNYLRNELIKIREELNNSSIMSIEQDSQSFINEISIISLEKKPKFKKWKQNAVTMAGGKGQGQKLNQLHSPRAIFIDKKKNVFIADNDNNRIVEWKCNAEEGQIIADRNEQGNGMKHPTDVIVNQQTH
;
A
#
# COMPACT_ATOMS: atom_id res chain seq x y z
N MET A 1 22.71 53.19 -43.22
CA MET A 1 21.99 54.37 -42.70
C MET A 1 20.89 53.90 -41.75
N ALA A 2 20.98 54.35 -40.50
CA ALA A 2 20.01 54.31 -39.41
C ALA A 2 19.14 53.04 -39.21
N MET A 3 19.59 52.14 -38.32
CA MET A 3 18.70 51.24 -37.59
C MET A 3 17.78 52.07 -36.68
N THR A 4 16.66 52.53 -37.20
CA THR A 4 15.61 53.17 -36.42
C THR A 4 14.93 52.10 -35.57
N THR A 5 15.40 51.92 -34.34
CA THR A 5 14.70 51.11 -33.35
C THR A 5 13.43 51.85 -32.95
N ASN A 6 12.36 51.69 -33.75
CA ASN A 6 11.04 52.26 -33.49
C ASN A 6 10.45 51.61 -32.23
N LYS A 7 10.86 52.14 -31.08
CA LYS A 7 10.26 51.83 -29.79
C LYS A 7 8.81 52.32 -29.85
N THR A 8 7.90 51.40 -29.64
CA THR A 8 6.46 51.58 -29.73
C THR A 8 5.86 51.21 -28.36
N HIS A 9 4.71 51.76 -28.05
CA HIS A 9 4.13 51.66 -26.71
C HIS A 9 3.54 50.26 -26.47
N CYS A 10 3.94 49.59 -25.38
CA CYS A 10 3.36 48.31 -25.01
C CYS A 10 2.03 48.52 -24.27
N PHE A 11 0.96 47.87 -24.75
CA PHE A 11 -0.38 47.97 -24.16
C PHE A 11 -0.46 47.55 -22.68
N ILE A 12 0.36 46.59 -22.23
CA ILE A 12 0.29 46.04 -20.86
C ILE A 12 1.24 46.76 -19.90
N CYS A 13 2.50 46.97 -20.27
CA CYS A 13 3.49 47.56 -19.36
C CYS A 13 3.67 49.07 -19.53
N ASN A 14 2.95 49.70 -20.47
CA ASN A 14 2.94 51.14 -20.70
C ASN A 14 4.34 51.77 -20.91
N LYS A 15 5.29 50.99 -21.45
CA LYS A 15 6.67 51.40 -21.70
C LYS A 15 7.02 51.31 -23.17
N ASP A 16 7.78 52.29 -23.66
CA ASP A 16 8.30 52.32 -25.03
C ASP A 16 9.40 51.27 -25.23
N LYS A 17 9.05 50.19 -25.93
CA LYS A 17 9.93 49.06 -26.21
C LYS A 17 9.76 48.61 -27.66
N ILE A 18 10.58 47.66 -28.11
CA ILE A 18 10.28 46.97 -29.38
C ILE A 18 9.00 46.16 -29.14
N THR A 19 7.92 46.50 -29.86
CA THR A 19 6.63 45.83 -29.74
C THR A 19 6.24 45.10 -31.02
N TYR A 20 5.55 43.99 -30.83
CA TYR A 20 5.02 43.13 -31.88
C TYR A 20 3.49 43.21 -31.86
N PRO A 21 2.84 43.33 -33.02
CA PRO A 21 1.39 43.37 -33.11
C PRO A 21 0.80 41.96 -32.92
N CYS A 22 -0.36 41.87 -32.26
CA CYS A 22 -1.21 40.69 -32.29
C CYS A 22 -2.30 40.90 -33.36
N GLU A 23 -2.39 39.98 -34.32
CA GLU A 23 -3.38 40.05 -35.41
C GLU A 23 -4.82 39.87 -34.92
N GLY A 24 -5.01 39.21 -33.76
CA GLY A 24 -6.34 38.95 -33.19
C GLY A 24 -6.94 40.15 -32.47
N CYS A 25 -6.21 40.78 -31.53
CA CYS A 25 -6.73 41.88 -30.72
C CYS A 25 -6.30 43.27 -31.21
N SER A 26 -5.56 43.35 -32.32
CA SER A 26 -5.02 44.58 -32.93
C SER A 26 -4.16 45.45 -32.00
N GLN A 27 -3.70 44.91 -30.87
CA GLN A 27 -2.84 45.60 -29.89
C GLN A 27 -1.36 45.24 -30.08
N ARG A 28 -0.46 46.09 -29.58
CA ARG A 28 0.99 45.87 -29.66
C ARG A 28 1.58 45.60 -28.27
N PHE A 29 2.44 44.57 -28.20
CA PHE A 29 3.02 44.10 -26.95
C PHE A 29 4.54 43.99 -27.04
N CYS A 30 5.26 44.27 -25.96
CA CYS A 30 6.67 43.93 -25.88
C CYS A 30 6.84 42.40 -25.84
N LEU A 31 8.00 41.86 -26.23
CA LEU A 31 8.22 40.41 -26.33
C LEU A 31 7.77 39.63 -25.08
N MET A 32 8.08 40.14 -23.88
CA MET A 32 7.70 39.49 -22.63
C MET A 32 6.18 39.47 -22.39
N ASP A 33 5.51 40.59 -22.67
CA ASP A 33 4.06 40.71 -22.48
C ASP A 33 3.28 40.04 -23.62
N LEU A 34 3.86 39.93 -24.81
CA LEU A 34 3.31 39.13 -25.91
C LEU A 34 3.33 37.64 -25.54
N THR A 35 4.41 37.15 -24.91
CA THR A 35 4.48 35.77 -24.41
C THR A 35 3.43 35.53 -23.33
N LYS A 36 3.25 36.47 -22.39
CA LYS A 36 2.18 36.40 -21.38
C LYS A 36 0.79 36.41 -22.02
N HIS A 37 0.56 37.29 -22.99
CA HIS A 37 -0.70 37.35 -23.72
C HIS A 37 -0.99 36.05 -24.48
N ARG A 38 0.02 35.48 -25.17
CA ARG A 38 -0.09 34.16 -25.80
C ARG A 38 -0.30 33.04 -24.79
N GLN A 39 0.26 33.15 -23.60
CA GLN A 39 0.03 32.19 -22.52
C GLN A 39 -1.41 32.25 -21.99
N ILE A 40 -2.00 33.44 -21.89
CA ILE A 40 -3.43 33.62 -21.56
C ILE A 40 -4.30 32.97 -22.65
N LEU A 41 -4.04 33.27 -23.93
CA LEU A 41 -4.77 32.66 -25.04
C LEU A 41 -4.61 31.13 -25.08
N ASN A 42 -3.43 30.61 -24.73
CA ASN A 42 -3.21 29.16 -24.64
C ASN A 42 -3.99 28.54 -23.48
N ASN A 43 -4.11 29.25 -22.35
CA ASN A 43 -4.95 28.80 -21.24
C ASN A 43 -6.43 28.80 -21.60
N GLU A 44 -6.91 29.81 -22.33
CA GLU A 44 -8.29 29.85 -22.86
C GLU A 44 -8.54 28.71 -23.86
N LEU A 45 -7.60 28.45 -24.76
CA LEU A 45 -7.68 27.31 -25.68
C LEU A 45 -7.72 25.98 -24.93
N ASN A 46 -6.92 25.82 -23.88
CA ASN A 46 -6.96 24.63 -23.03
C ASN A 46 -8.32 24.47 -22.33
N HIS A 47 -8.95 25.56 -21.90
CA HIS A 47 -10.31 25.53 -21.34
C HIS A 47 -11.32 25.06 -22.38
N ILE A 48 -11.27 25.60 -23.60
CA ILE A 48 -12.17 25.20 -24.71
C ILE A 48 -11.96 23.73 -25.08
N ILE A 49 -10.71 23.25 -25.13
CA ILE A 49 -10.40 21.84 -25.40
C ILE A 49 -10.95 20.94 -24.28
N ASN A 50 -10.89 21.40 -23.03
CA ASN A 50 -11.44 20.67 -21.89
C ASN A 50 -12.97 20.61 -21.96
N ASP A 51 -13.63 21.72 -22.26
CA ASP A 51 -15.08 21.79 -22.42
C ASP A 51 -15.56 20.91 -23.57
N TYR A 52 -14.85 20.91 -24.70
CA TYR A 52 -15.12 20.01 -25.82
C TYR A 52 -14.99 18.54 -25.42
N LYS A 53 -13.96 18.17 -24.66
CA LYS A 53 -13.78 16.80 -24.15
C LYS A 53 -14.93 16.40 -23.21
N GLN A 54 -15.33 17.29 -22.30
CA GLN A 54 -16.48 17.07 -21.42
C GLN A 54 -17.80 16.95 -22.19
N PHE A 55 -18.01 17.79 -23.19
CA PHE A 55 -19.20 17.76 -24.03
C PHE A 55 -19.25 16.49 -24.89
N LYS A 56 -18.12 16.10 -25.50
CA LYS A 56 -17.99 14.88 -26.28
C LYS A 56 -18.27 13.64 -25.42
N HIS A 57 -17.74 13.59 -24.20
CA HIS A 57 -18.04 12.54 -23.22
C HIS A 57 -19.55 12.43 -22.96
N ARG A 58 -20.21 13.56 -22.67
CA ARG A 58 -21.66 13.62 -22.45
C ARG A 58 -22.49 13.23 -23.69
N PHE A 59 -21.96 13.45 -24.89
CA PHE A 59 -22.64 13.12 -26.14
C PHE A 59 -22.49 11.64 -26.51
N THR A 60 -21.34 11.02 -26.23
CA THR A 60 -21.13 9.57 -26.44
C THR A 60 -21.92 8.70 -25.45
N GLU A 61 -22.49 9.27 -24.40
CA GLU A 61 -23.21 8.57 -23.32
C GLU A 61 -24.75 8.66 -23.38
N GLN A 62 -25.35 9.17 -24.45
CA GLN A 62 -26.81 9.06 -24.65
C GLN A 62 -27.15 7.75 -25.39
N LYS A 63 -27.80 6.71 -24.85
CA LYS A 63 -28.50 6.47 -23.57
C LYS A 63 -28.39 4.97 -23.17
N PRO A 64 -28.30 4.67 -21.86
CA PRO A 64 -29.38 3.96 -21.17
C PRO A 64 -29.89 4.75 -19.94
N ASN A 65 -30.73 4.13 -19.10
CA ASN A 65 -31.60 4.74 -18.09
C ASN A 65 -30.83 5.56 -17.02
N PRO A 66 -31.40 6.63 -16.41
CA PRO A 66 -30.71 7.47 -15.41
C PRO A 66 -30.23 6.72 -14.15
N ARG A 67 -30.83 5.56 -13.83
CA ARG A 67 -30.36 4.68 -12.75
C ARG A 67 -29.10 3.90 -13.15
N ASP A 68 -28.93 3.59 -14.44
CA ASP A 68 -27.79 2.84 -14.95
C ASP A 68 -26.53 3.73 -15.04
N LEU A 69 -26.71 5.04 -15.33
CA LEU A 69 -25.62 6.05 -15.25
C LEU A 69 -25.04 6.18 -13.84
N SER A 70 -25.88 6.17 -12.80
CA SER A 70 -25.42 6.22 -11.40
C SER A 70 -24.60 4.98 -11.00
N LEU A 71 -24.91 3.81 -11.56
CA LEU A 71 -24.15 2.58 -11.31
C LEU A 71 -22.83 2.57 -12.08
N ILE A 72 -22.81 3.07 -13.32
CA ILE A 72 -21.58 3.21 -14.12
C ILE A 72 -20.62 4.22 -13.48
N ASP A 73 -21.12 5.36 -12.99
CA ASP A 73 -20.31 6.35 -12.26
C ASP A 73 -19.75 5.77 -10.96
N GLN A 74 -20.53 4.95 -10.24
CA GLN A 74 -20.04 4.23 -9.06
C GLN A 74 -18.93 3.22 -9.41
N ILE A 75 -19.03 2.53 -10.54
CA ILE A 75 -17.99 1.60 -11.02
C ILE A 75 -16.73 2.37 -11.43
N ASN A 76 -16.86 3.48 -12.16
CA ASN A 76 -15.74 4.32 -12.57
C ASN A 76 -15.03 4.93 -11.36
N GLN A 77 -15.78 5.42 -10.38
CA GLN A 77 -15.22 5.94 -9.14
C GLN A 77 -14.53 4.82 -8.34
N TRP A 78 -15.14 3.64 -8.26
CA TRP A 78 -14.53 2.48 -7.62
C TRP A 78 -13.24 2.07 -8.32
N GLU A 79 -13.18 2.09 -9.65
CA GLU A 79 -11.97 1.80 -10.43
C GLU A 79 -10.85 2.79 -10.11
N ILE A 80 -11.15 4.09 -10.14
CA ILE A 80 -10.19 5.16 -9.82
C ILE A 80 -9.65 4.99 -8.40
N ASP A 81 -10.55 4.85 -7.41
CA ASP A 81 -10.19 4.73 -6.00
C ASP A 81 -9.36 3.47 -5.72
N SER A 82 -9.68 2.38 -6.42
CA SER A 82 -9.00 1.10 -6.32
C SER A 82 -7.59 1.15 -6.88
N ILE A 83 -7.42 1.75 -8.07
CA ILE A 83 -6.11 1.96 -8.69
C ILE A 83 -5.26 2.88 -7.81
N ASP A 84 -5.84 3.93 -7.23
CA ASP A 84 -5.10 4.84 -6.37
C ASP A 84 -4.62 4.14 -5.08
N LYS A 85 -5.49 3.35 -4.44
CA LYS A 85 -5.10 2.52 -3.28
C LYS A 85 -3.95 1.58 -3.60
N ILE A 86 -3.97 0.92 -4.76
CA ILE A 86 -2.86 0.05 -5.22
C ILE A 86 -1.57 0.88 -5.37
N LYS A 87 -1.65 2.04 -6.04
CA LYS A 87 -0.48 2.89 -6.27
C LYS A 87 0.12 3.40 -4.97
N GLN A 88 -0.71 3.88 -4.04
CA GLN A 88 -0.28 4.33 -2.72
C GLN A 88 0.35 3.18 -1.94
N ARG A 89 -0.26 1.99 -1.94
CA ARG A 89 0.27 0.83 -1.24
C ARG A 89 1.62 0.39 -1.81
N ALA A 90 1.74 0.33 -3.13
CA ALA A 90 2.99 0.00 -3.81
C ALA A 90 4.09 1.04 -3.51
N LYS A 91 3.72 2.33 -3.45
CA LYS A 91 4.64 3.41 -3.06
C LYS A 91 5.14 3.24 -1.63
N ASN A 92 4.24 3.06 -0.68
CA ASN A 92 4.59 2.85 0.73
C ASN A 92 5.47 1.60 0.89
N CYS A 93 5.19 0.53 0.15
CA CYS A 93 6.01 -0.67 0.15
C CYS A 93 7.45 -0.38 -0.33
N ARG A 94 7.60 0.32 -1.47
CA ARG A 94 8.92 0.74 -1.96
C ARG A 94 9.67 1.61 -0.96
N GLU A 95 8.98 2.54 -0.30
CA GLU A 95 9.58 3.41 0.73
C GLU A 95 10.07 2.61 1.94
N ILE A 96 9.26 1.67 2.44
CA ILE A 96 9.65 0.76 3.54
C ILE A 96 10.90 -0.05 3.16
N ILE A 97 10.90 -0.66 1.97
CA ILE A 97 12.03 -1.46 1.47
C ILE A 97 13.29 -0.59 1.39
N THR A 98 13.17 0.60 0.81
CA THR A 98 14.30 1.52 0.62
C THR A 98 14.83 1.99 1.97
N ALA A 99 13.95 2.33 2.92
CA ALA A 99 14.35 2.72 4.27
C ALA A 99 15.05 1.57 5.02
N SER A 100 14.53 0.34 4.96
CA SER A 100 15.15 -0.83 5.58
C SER A 100 16.53 -1.14 4.98
N LEU A 101 16.67 -1.05 3.65
CA LEU A 101 17.96 -1.21 2.97
C LEU A 101 18.95 -0.11 3.36
N GLN A 102 18.48 1.14 3.44
CA GLN A 102 19.29 2.29 3.86
C GLN A 102 19.80 2.11 5.29
N THR A 103 18.94 1.68 6.21
CA THR A 103 19.33 1.42 7.61
C THR A 103 20.35 0.30 7.69
N CYS A 104 20.15 -0.81 6.97
CA CYS A 104 21.12 -1.91 6.93
C CYS A 104 22.48 -1.45 6.40
N MET A 105 22.51 -0.68 5.31
CA MET A 105 23.75 -0.13 4.76
C MET A 105 24.44 0.83 5.75
N ASN A 106 23.67 1.64 6.48
CA ASN A 106 24.22 2.54 7.49
C ASN A 106 24.85 1.77 8.66
N ASP A 107 24.21 0.70 9.13
CA ASP A 107 24.75 -0.15 10.21
C ASP A 107 26.07 -0.81 9.79
N ILE A 108 26.13 -1.36 8.58
CA ILE A 108 27.35 -1.95 8.02
C ILE A 108 28.46 -0.88 7.92
N LYS A 109 28.11 0.32 7.43
CA LYS A 109 29.06 1.44 7.33
C LYS A 109 29.62 1.85 8.70
N MET A 110 28.78 1.88 9.73
CA MET A 110 29.21 2.17 11.11
C MET A 110 30.16 1.09 11.64
N LYS A 111 29.87 -0.19 11.41
CA LYS A 111 30.77 -1.30 11.78
C LYS A 111 32.14 -1.18 11.10
N PHE A 112 32.18 -0.85 9.81
CA PHE A 112 33.42 -0.61 9.08
C PHE A 112 34.22 0.56 9.65
N ASN A 113 33.55 1.66 10.00
CA ASN A 113 34.21 2.82 10.60
C ASN A 113 34.84 2.48 11.95
N GLU A 114 34.13 1.73 12.79
CA GLU A 114 34.63 1.28 14.08
C GLU A 114 35.82 0.31 13.92
N LEU A 115 35.73 -0.66 13.01
CA LEU A 115 36.82 -1.57 12.70
C LEU A 115 38.07 -0.81 12.20
N ASN A 116 37.89 0.21 11.36
CA ASN A 116 38.99 1.06 10.89
C ASN A 116 39.65 1.84 12.03
N LYS A 117 38.86 2.33 13.00
CA LYS A 117 39.38 2.98 14.19
C LYS A 117 40.23 2.02 15.03
N GLN A 118 39.73 0.81 15.27
CA GLN A 118 40.44 -0.23 16.01
C GLN A 118 41.74 -0.67 15.31
N LEU A 119 41.69 -0.83 13.98
CA LEU A 119 42.88 -1.14 13.16
C LEU A 119 43.96 -0.06 13.28
N LYS A 120 43.57 1.22 13.23
CA LYS A 120 44.50 2.34 13.41
C LYS A 120 45.09 2.37 14.81
N GLN A 121 44.28 2.10 15.83
CA GLN A 121 44.71 2.08 17.22
C GLN A 121 45.75 0.98 17.46
N ILE A 122 45.43 -0.27 17.11
CA ILE A 122 46.33 -1.42 17.26
C ILE A 122 47.65 -1.19 16.48
N LYS A 123 47.56 -0.61 15.27
CA LYS A 123 48.74 -0.29 14.46
C LYS A 123 49.62 0.80 15.09
N ASN A 124 49.02 1.81 15.70
CA ASN A 124 49.76 2.91 16.32
C ASN A 124 50.37 2.53 17.66
N GLU A 125 49.69 1.70 18.45
CA GLU A 125 50.13 1.25 19.77
C GLU A 125 51.10 0.06 19.68
N ASN A 126 51.32 -0.51 18.49
CA ASN A 126 52.09 -1.75 18.26
C ASN A 126 51.60 -2.96 19.10
N GLU A 127 50.35 -2.93 19.56
CA GLU A 127 49.73 -3.96 20.41
C GLU A 127 49.11 -5.10 19.58
N PHE A 128 49.84 -5.58 18.58
CA PHE A 128 49.38 -6.72 17.78
C PHE A 128 49.81 -8.04 18.43
N ASN A 129 48.82 -8.88 18.71
CA ASN A 129 49.00 -10.27 19.14
C ASN A 129 48.00 -11.16 18.38
N GLU A 130 48.18 -12.48 18.46
CA GLU A 130 47.36 -13.46 17.73
C GLU A 130 45.88 -13.37 18.10
N ILE A 131 45.56 -12.98 19.34
CA ILE A 131 44.19 -12.78 19.82
C ILE A 131 43.55 -11.59 19.10
N ASN A 132 44.24 -10.44 19.04
CA ASN A 132 43.78 -9.23 18.37
C ASN A 132 43.62 -9.44 16.86
N LEU A 133 44.56 -10.16 16.24
CA LEU A 133 44.49 -10.48 14.81
C LEU A 133 43.34 -11.45 14.48
N ASN A 134 43.10 -12.46 15.31
CA ASN A 134 41.96 -13.38 15.13
C ASN A 134 40.62 -12.70 15.39
N TYR A 135 40.55 -11.79 16.36
CA TYR A 135 39.35 -10.98 16.60
C TYR A 135 38.99 -10.14 15.36
N LEU A 136 39.94 -9.40 14.78
CA LEU A 136 39.71 -8.59 13.59
C LEU A 136 39.30 -9.43 12.37
N ARG A 137 39.92 -10.61 12.18
CA ARG A 137 39.52 -11.56 11.12
C ARG A 137 38.09 -12.04 11.30
N ASN A 138 37.69 -12.38 12.53
CA ASN A 138 36.35 -12.84 12.83
C ASN A 138 35.31 -11.72 12.61
N GLU A 139 35.60 -10.48 12.96
CA GLU A 139 34.71 -9.34 12.68
C GLU A 139 34.55 -9.10 11.17
N LEU A 140 35.61 -9.22 10.37
CA LEU A 140 35.53 -9.16 8.90
C LEU A 140 34.68 -10.28 8.31
N ILE A 141 34.79 -11.51 8.83
CA ILE A 141 33.97 -12.65 8.40
C ILE A 141 32.50 -12.39 8.70
N LYS A 142 32.17 -11.90 9.91
CA LYS A 142 30.78 -11.54 10.27
C LYS A 142 30.19 -10.49 9.35
N ILE A 143 30.93 -9.42 9.06
CA ILE A 143 30.48 -8.35 8.15
C ILE A 143 30.27 -8.91 6.74
N ARG A 144 31.16 -9.79 6.27
CA ARG A 144 31.03 -10.47 4.96
C ARG A 144 29.80 -11.36 4.89
N GLU A 145 29.51 -12.10 5.96
CA GLU A 145 28.30 -12.94 6.06
C GLU A 145 27.03 -12.08 6.09
N GLU A 146 27.02 -10.96 6.80
CA GLU A 146 25.89 -10.01 6.80
C GLU A 146 25.62 -9.41 5.41
N LEU A 147 26.68 -9.08 4.66
CA LEU A 147 26.58 -8.61 3.27
C LEU A 147 26.06 -9.69 2.32
N ASN A 148 26.55 -10.93 2.43
CA ASN A 148 26.16 -12.03 1.55
C ASN A 148 24.75 -12.56 1.83
N ASN A 149 24.27 -12.44 3.07
CA ASN A 149 22.90 -12.78 3.45
C ASN A 149 21.86 -11.71 3.07
N SER A 150 22.27 -10.61 2.41
CA SER A 150 21.41 -9.49 2.00
C SER A 150 20.38 -9.81 0.90
N SER A 151 20.08 -11.08 0.64
CA SER A 151 18.92 -11.47 -0.16
C SER A 151 17.68 -11.51 0.74
N ILE A 152 17.32 -10.36 1.28
CA ILE A 152 16.25 -10.18 2.27
C ILE A 152 15.05 -9.58 1.53
N MET A 153 14.18 -10.43 0.99
CA MET A 153 12.72 -10.21 0.83
C MET A 153 12.19 -11.05 -0.33
N SER A 154 11.39 -12.06 0.03
CA SER A 154 10.47 -12.71 -0.89
C SER A 154 9.21 -11.86 -0.97
N ILE A 155 8.84 -11.45 -2.18
CA ILE A 155 7.49 -10.94 -2.46
C ILE A 155 6.60 -12.17 -2.56
N GLU A 156 5.72 -12.37 -1.59
CA GLU A 156 4.60 -13.30 -1.75
C GLU A 156 3.41 -12.55 -2.35
N GLN A 157 2.97 -13.04 -3.49
CA GLN A 157 1.81 -12.53 -4.21
C GLN A 157 0.59 -13.34 -3.77
N ASP A 158 -0.25 -12.78 -2.91
CA ASP A 158 -1.50 -13.41 -2.53
C ASP A 158 -2.50 -13.27 -3.68
N SER A 159 -2.96 -14.41 -4.20
CA SER A 159 -3.74 -14.50 -5.44
C SER A 159 -5.22 -14.64 -5.12
N GLN A 160 -5.82 -13.62 -4.48
CA GLN A 160 -7.26 -13.67 -4.14
C GLN A 160 -7.96 -12.31 -3.88
N SER A 161 -7.85 -11.36 -4.82
CA SER A 161 -8.87 -10.33 -5.08
C SER A 161 -8.54 -9.50 -6.34
N PHE A 162 -9.56 -8.99 -7.05
CA PHE A 162 -9.42 -8.14 -8.26
C PHE A 162 -8.54 -6.89 -8.08
N ILE A 163 -8.20 -6.55 -6.83
CA ILE A 163 -7.14 -5.61 -6.46
C ILE A 163 -6.17 -6.38 -5.58
N ASN A 164 -4.94 -6.51 -6.08
CA ASN A 164 -3.87 -7.27 -5.45
C ASN A 164 -3.38 -6.52 -4.20
N GLU A 165 -3.48 -7.15 -3.03
CA GLU A 165 -2.89 -6.63 -1.80
C GLU A 165 -1.39 -6.96 -1.79
N ILE A 166 -0.55 -5.93 -1.85
CA ILE A 166 0.91 -6.11 -1.67
C ILE A 166 1.20 -6.06 -0.17
N SER A 167 1.59 -7.19 0.41
CA SER A 167 2.10 -7.30 1.78
C SER A 167 3.61 -7.53 1.77
N ILE A 168 4.37 -6.67 2.45
CA ILE A 168 5.78 -6.93 2.76
C ILE A 168 5.84 -7.75 4.05
N ILE A 169 6.41 -8.95 3.98
CA ILE A 169 6.81 -9.73 5.15
C ILE A 169 8.29 -9.45 5.38
N SER A 170 8.59 -8.70 6.44
CA SER A 170 9.97 -8.60 6.92
C SER A 170 10.37 -9.95 7.50
N LEU A 171 11.21 -10.70 6.78
CA LEU A 171 11.92 -11.86 7.34
C LEU A 171 13.06 -11.37 8.25
N GLU A 172 12.71 -10.58 9.26
CA GLU A 172 13.61 -10.36 10.37
C GLU A 172 13.82 -11.69 11.07
N LYS A 173 15.07 -12.18 10.96
CA LYS A 173 15.75 -13.15 11.84
C LYS A 173 14.82 -14.23 12.40
N LYS A 174 14.92 -15.45 11.83
CA LYS A 174 14.39 -16.75 12.35
C LYS A 174 13.61 -16.57 13.65
N PRO A 175 12.28 -16.76 13.68
CA PRO A 175 11.49 -16.44 14.86
C PRO A 175 12.06 -17.19 16.06
N LYS A 176 12.78 -16.47 16.93
CA LYS A 176 12.88 -16.82 18.33
C LYS A 176 11.43 -16.93 18.76
N PHE A 177 10.98 -18.15 19.06
CA PHE A 177 9.63 -18.51 19.46
C PHE A 177 8.85 -17.28 19.91
N LYS A 178 7.90 -16.81 19.08
CA LYS A 178 6.97 -15.76 19.51
C LYS A 178 6.35 -16.29 20.79
N LYS A 179 6.80 -15.80 21.95
CA LYS A 179 6.06 -15.98 23.19
C LYS A 179 4.67 -15.45 22.88
N TRP A 180 3.66 -16.29 23.11
CA TRP A 180 2.25 -15.91 23.05
C TRP A 180 2.10 -14.54 23.68
N LYS A 181 1.36 -13.62 23.04
CA LYS A 181 0.96 -12.38 23.73
C LYS A 181 0.26 -12.82 25.01
N GLN A 182 0.84 -12.48 26.16
CA GLN A 182 0.31 -12.90 27.46
C GLN A 182 -1.08 -12.33 27.75
N ASN A 183 -1.52 -11.33 26.97
CA ASN A 183 -2.84 -10.70 27.05
C ASN A 183 -3.79 -11.24 25.96
N ALA A 184 -3.77 -12.56 25.71
CA ALA A 184 -4.72 -13.18 24.79
C ALA A 184 -6.13 -13.12 25.38
N VAL A 185 -7.12 -12.80 24.54
CA VAL A 185 -8.54 -12.76 24.93
C VAL A 185 -9.24 -13.96 24.28
N THR A 186 -10.12 -14.61 25.03
CA THR A 186 -10.95 -15.69 24.48
C THR A 186 -11.97 -15.07 23.53
N MET A 187 -11.91 -15.43 22.24
CA MET A 187 -12.84 -14.90 21.22
C MET A 187 -14.05 -15.80 20.99
N ALA A 188 -13.98 -17.07 21.37
CA ALA A 188 -15.09 -18.02 21.24
C ALA A 188 -15.04 -19.10 22.32
N GLY A 189 -16.20 -19.45 22.87
CA GLY A 189 -16.32 -20.42 23.95
C GLY A 189 -15.83 -19.90 25.31
N GLY A 190 -15.10 -20.73 26.06
CA GLY A 190 -14.58 -20.37 27.39
C GLY A 190 -15.58 -20.50 28.55
N LYS A 191 -16.79 -21.01 28.30
CA LYS A 191 -17.84 -21.25 29.32
C LYS A 191 -18.11 -22.74 29.58
N GLY A 192 -17.08 -23.56 29.40
CA GLY A 192 -17.17 -25.02 29.51
C GLY A 192 -17.80 -25.68 28.28
N GLN A 193 -17.76 -27.00 28.27
CA GLN A 193 -18.34 -27.83 27.20
C GLN A 193 -19.86 -27.85 27.29
N GLY A 194 -20.55 -27.74 26.16
CA GLY A 194 -22.02 -27.82 26.11
C GLY A 194 -22.63 -27.35 24.79
N GLN A 195 -23.96 -27.34 24.73
CA GLN A 195 -24.74 -27.03 23.52
C GLN A 195 -25.22 -25.57 23.45
N LYS A 196 -25.02 -24.76 24.50
CA LYS A 196 -25.40 -23.34 24.49
C LYS A 196 -24.57 -22.56 23.46
N LEU A 197 -25.05 -21.41 23.01
CA LEU A 197 -24.37 -20.59 21.99
C LEU A 197 -23.05 -19.98 22.48
N ASN A 198 -22.87 -19.86 23.79
CA ASN A 198 -21.61 -19.45 24.42
C ASN A 198 -20.69 -20.64 24.81
N GLN A 199 -21.03 -21.86 24.40
CA GLN A 199 -20.29 -23.09 24.68
C GLN A 199 -19.93 -23.82 23.37
N LEU A 200 -18.91 -24.67 23.41
CA LEU A 200 -18.48 -25.52 22.30
C LEU A 200 -18.31 -26.96 22.80
N HIS A 201 -18.47 -27.95 21.92
CA HIS A 201 -18.28 -29.36 22.24
C HIS A 201 -17.41 -30.04 21.18
N SER A 202 -16.16 -30.33 21.57
CA SER A 202 -15.14 -30.95 20.72
C SER A 202 -14.99 -30.29 19.34
N PRO A 203 -14.82 -28.97 19.23
CA PRO A 203 -14.67 -28.31 17.95
C PRO A 203 -13.44 -28.84 17.21
N ARG A 204 -13.56 -29.09 15.90
CA ARG A 204 -12.48 -29.72 15.10
C ARG A 204 -11.74 -28.78 14.16
N ALA A 205 -12.38 -27.70 13.74
CA ALA A 205 -11.78 -26.74 12.83
C ALA A 205 -12.30 -25.32 13.10
N ILE A 206 -11.48 -24.35 12.70
CA ILE A 206 -11.84 -22.95 12.71
C ILE A 206 -11.46 -22.31 11.37
N PHE A 207 -12.24 -21.34 10.94
CA PHE A 207 -11.94 -20.45 9.83
C PHE A 207 -12.15 -19.01 10.27
N ILE A 208 -11.27 -18.10 9.84
CA ILE A 208 -11.36 -16.69 10.20
C ILE A 208 -11.53 -15.89 8.92
N ASP A 209 -12.61 -15.12 8.82
CA ASP A 209 -12.86 -14.26 7.66
C ASP A 209 -12.09 -12.93 7.72
N LYS A 210 -12.16 -12.15 6.64
CA LYS A 210 -11.52 -10.82 6.55
C LYS A 210 -12.04 -9.80 7.58
N LYS A 211 -13.25 -10.00 8.11
CA LYS A 211 -13.86 -9.17 9.17
C LYS A 211 -13.47 -9.66 10.58
N LYS A 212 -12.64 -10.70 10.67
CA LYS A 212 -12.23 -11.38 11.92
C LYS A 212 -13.38 -12.09 12.63
N ASN A 213 -14.42 -12.49 11.89
CA ASN A 213 -15.40 -13.42 12.39
C ASN A 213 -14.80 -14.84 12.38
N VAL A 214 -15.07 -15.60 13.43
CA VAL A 214 -14.55 -16.95 13.63
C VAL A 214 -15.68 -17.95 13.37
N PHE A 215 -15.54 -18.74 12.32
CA PHE A 215 -16.42 -19.84 12.01
C PHE A 215 -15.84 -21.11 12.62
N ILE A 216 -16.65 -21.88 13.34
CA ILE A 216 -16.19 -23.04 14.11
C ILE A 216 -17.03 -24.25 13.73
N ALA A 217 -16.34 -25.32 13.34
CA ALA A 217 -16.92 -26.65 13.18
C ALA A 217 -17.08 -27.30 14.56
N ASP A 218 -18.24 -27.09 15.20
CA ASP A 218 -18.58 -27.57 16.53
C ASP A 218 -19.08 -29.01 16.46
N ASN A 219 -18.12 -29.94 16.40
CA ASN A 219 -18.28 -31.30 15.88
C ASN A 219 -19.36 -32.11 16.61
N ASP A 220 -19.27 -32.23 17.93
CA ASP A 220 -20.18 -33.07 18.70
C ASP A 220 -21.55 -32.41 18.90
N ASN A 221 -21.61 -31.09 18.73
CA ASN A 221 -22.86 -30.35 18.67
C ASN A 221 -23.50 -30.35 17.28
N ASN A 222 -22.85 -30.95 16.27
CA ASN A 222 -23.35 -31.07 14.90
C ASN A 222 -23.74 -29.72 14.27
N ARG A 223 -22.96 -28.65 14.53
CA ARG A 223 -23.27 -27.30 14.06
C ARG A 223 -22.03 -26.53 13.60
N ILE A 224 -22.22 -25.56 12.70
CA ILE A 224 -21.26 -24.50 12.39
C ILE A 224 -21.76 -23.25 13.08
N VAL A 225 -20.90 -22.63 13.89
CA VAL A 225 -21.20 -21.36 14.56
C VAL A 225 -20.24 -20.27 14.11
N GLU A 226 -20.77 -19.07 13.91
CA GLU A 226 -20.00 -17.85 13.67
C GLU A 226 -19.91 -17.05 14.97
N TRP A 227 -18.70 -16.63 15.33
CA TRP A 227 -18.43 -15.72 16.44
C TRP A 227 -17.84 -14.43 15.91
N LYS A 228 -18.56 -13.32 16.12
CA LYS A 228 -18.05 -11.98 15.81
C LYS A 228 -17.03 -11.56 16.87
N CYS A 229 -16.12 -10.66 16.48
CA CYS A 229 -15.14 -10.11 17.42
C CYS A 229 -15.85 -9.50 18.65
N ASN A 230 -15.43 -9.92 19.86
CA ASN A 230 -16.01 -9.53 21.15
C ASN A 230 -17.46 -9.94 21.41
N ALA A 231 -18.03 -10.88 20.64
CA ALA A 231 -19.34 -11.44 20.96
C ALA A 231 -19.27 -12.34 22.21
N GLU A 232 -20.33 -12.34 23.03
CA GLU A 232 -20.44 -13.23 24.20
C GLU A 232 -20.95 -14.64 23.84
N GLU A 233 -21.59 -14.78 22.68
CA GLU A 233 -22.13 -16.02 22.15
C GLU A 233 -22.04 -16.08 20.62
N GLY A 234 -22.02 -17.30 20.07
CA GLY A 234 -21.98 -17.55 18.64
C GLY A 234 -23.37 -17.58 18.01
N GLN A 235 -23.43 -17.37 16.70
CA GLN A 235 -24.63 -17.51 15.88
C GLN A 235 -24.55 -18.81 15.07
N ILE A 236 -25.63 -19.59 15.04
CA ILE A 236 -25.70 -20.81 14.21
C ILE A 236 -25.77 -20.38 12.73
N ILE A 237 -24.86 -20.92 11.92
CA ILE A 237 -24.83 -20.73 10.47
C ILE A 237 -25.35 -21.97 9.75
N ALA A 238 -25.09 -23.15 10.31
CA ALA A 238 -25.62 -24.41 9.83
C ALA A 238 -25.74 -25.41 10.98
N ASP A 239 -26.80 -26.19 11.03
CA ASP A 239 -27.01 -27.21 12.06
C ASP A 239 -27.78 -28.42 11.53
N ARG A 240 -28.15 -29.30 12.46
CA ARG A 240 -29.01 -30.44 12.19
C ARG A 240 -30.48 -30.02 12.31
N ASN A 241 -31.25 -30.17 11.24
CA ASN A 241 -32.69 -29.95 11.26
C ASN A 241 -33.43 -30.96 12.17
N GLU A 242 -34.65 -30.62 12.60
CA GLU A 242 -35.47 -31.43 13.51
C GLU A 242 -35.79 -32.85 12.98
N GLN A 243 -35.80 -33.05 11.66
CA GLN A 243 -35.97 -34.37 11.04
C GLN A 243 -34.69 -35.23 11.02
N GLY A 244 -33.56 -34.70 11.51
CA GLY A 244 -32.33 -35.45 11.68
C GLY A 244 -31.49 -35.63 10.41
N ASN A 245 -31.86 -34.94 9.32
CA ASN A 245 -31.26 -34.98 7.98
C ASN A 245 -30.22 -33.87 7.73
N GLY A 246 -29.92 -33.03 8.71
CA GLY A 246 -28.90 -31.98 8.59
C GLY A 246 -27.46 -32.44 8.89
N MET A 247 -26.58 -31.46 9.12
CA MET A 247 -25.15 -31.67 9.26
C MET A 247 -24.79 -32.60 10.43
N LYS A 248 -23.81 -33.48 10.23
CA LYS A 248 -23.32 -34.41 11.26
C LYS A 248 -21.80 -34.36 11.32
N HIS A 249 -21.27 -34.22 12.53
CA HIS A 249 -19.83 -34.23 12.82
C HIS A 249 -19.01 -33.34 11.87
N PRO A 250 -19.29 -32.02 11.78
CA PRO A 250 -18.49 -31.14 10.94
C PRO A 250 -17.02 -31.21 11.37
N THR A 251 -16.14 -31.62 10.43
CA THR A 251 -14.71 -31.78 10.69
C THR A 251 -13.89 -30.60 10.22
N ASP A 252 -14.41 -29.86 9.24
CA ASP A 252 -13.73 -28.73 8.63
C ASP A 252 -14.75 -27.63 8.29
N VAL A 253 -14.28 -26.40 8.14
CA VAL A 253 -15.10 -25.26 7.73
C VAL A 253 -14.25 -24.36 6.82
N ILE A 254 -14.76 -24.11 5.62
CA ILE A 254 -14.16 -23.19 4.65
C ILE A 254 -15.29 -22.31 4.13
N VAL A 255 -15.13 -21.00 4.26
CA VAL A 255 -16.13 -20.05 3.77
C VAL A 255 -15.64 -19.48 2.45
N ASN A 256 -16.46 -19.60 1.40
CA ASN A 256 -16.18 -18.93 0.13
C ASN A 256 -16.38 -17.42 0.32
N GLN A 257 -15.29 -16.66 0.24
CA GLN A 257 -15.31 -15.21 0.44
C GLN A 257 -15.83 -14.42 -0.78
N GLN A 258 -16.33 -15.09 -1.83
CA GLN A 258 -16.85 -14.47 -3.07
C GLN A 258 -18.34 -14.09 -3.03
N THR A 259 -19.10 -14.47 -2.00
CA THR A 259 -20.52 -14.12 -1.92
C THR A 259 -20.74 -12.95 -0.97
N HIS A 260 -20.63 -11.73 -1.49
CA HIS A 260 -21.48 -10.59 -1.19
C HIS A 260 -21.28 -9.49 -2.23
#